data_AF-A0A974H4C2-F1
#
_entry.id   AF-A0A974H4C2-F1
#
_cell.length_a   1.000
_cell.length_b   1.000
_cell.length_c   1.000
_cell.angle_alpha   90.00
_cell.angle_beta   90.00
_cell.angle_gamma   90.00
#
_symmetry.space_group_name_H-M   'P 1'
#
loop_
_entity.id
_entity.type
_entity.pdbx_description
1 polymer ?
#
loop_
_entity_poly.entity_id
_entity_poly.type
_entity_poly.pdbx_seq_one_letter_code
_entity_poly.pdbx_strand_id
1 'polypeptide(L)'
;MSQWNQVQQLEQRFLEQVDQFYDDTFPMEVRHLLASWIEEQDWDAASNSDSLATILLQNLMLQIEKELNRVSHEKNLLLRHNLKRIKQLFLVRSEQLKTIVISCVVQ
;
A
#
# COMPACT_ATOMS: atom_id res chain seq x y z
N MET A 1 -5.05 2.13 -16.36
CA MET A 1 -5.71 2.72 -15.18
C MET A 1 -5.74 1.65 -14.11
N SER A 2 -5.42 1.98 -12.87
CA SER A 2 -5.50 1.02 -11.77
C SER A 2 -6.94 0.65 -11.45
N GLN A 3 -7.17 -0.54 -10.90
CA GLN A 3 -8.43 -0.96 -10.29
C GLN A 3 -8.84 0.02 -9.19
N TRP A 4 -7.88 0.55 -8.42
CA TRP A 4 -8.17 1.57 -7.41
C TRP A 4 -8.86 2.82 -7.98
N ASN A 5 -8.51 3.24 -9.19
CA ASN A 5 -9.18 4.38 -9.83
C ASN A 5 -10.67 4.08 -10.11
N GLN A 6 -11.02 2.82 -10.36
CA GLN A 6 -12.41 2.40 -10.54
C GLN A 6 -13.15 2.36 -9.19
N VAL A 7 -12.47 1.88 -8.13
CA VAL A 7 -13.01 1.87 -6.76
C VAL A 7 -13.43 3.28 -6.32
N GLN A 8 -12.62 4.30 -6.62
CA GLN A 8 -12.94 5.69 -6.27
C GLN A 8 -14.15 6.27 -7.01
N GLN A 9 -14.68 5.60 -8.03
CA GLN A 9 -15.89 6.01 -8.76
C GLN A 9 -17.16 5.31 -8.28
N LEU A 10 -17.05 4.42 -7.29
CA LEU A 10 -18.19 3.71 -6.72
C LEU A 10 -19.11 4.67 -5.94
N GLU A 11 -20.36 4.28 -5.77
CA GLU A 11 -21.29 4.99 -4.90
C GLU A 11 -20.81 4.98 -3.44
N GLN A 12 -21.17 6.02 -2.68
CA GLN A 12 -20.75 6.22 -1.29
C GLN A 12 -20.90 4.96 -0.40
N ARG A 13 -22.01 4.22 -0.53
CA ARG A 13 -22.26 2.98 0.23
C ARG A 13 -21.21 1.88 0.01
N PHE A 14 -20.58 1.85 -1.17
CA PHE A 14 -19.53 0.89 -1.47
C PHE A 14 -18.16 1.42 -1.05
N LEU A 15 -17.94 2.74 -1.12
CA LEU A 15 -16.74 3.35 -0.56
C LEU A 15 -16.65 3.13 0.95
N GLU A 16 -17.78 3.21 1.67
CA GLU A 16 -17.85 2.87 3.10
C GLU A 16 -17.52 1.40 3.38
N GLN A 17 -17.88 0.49 2.46
CA GLN A 17 -17.46 -0.92 2.57
C GLN A 17 -15.97 -1.07 2.33
N VAL A 18 -15.42 -0.37 1.32
CA VAL A 18 -13.98 -0.35 1.04
C VAL A 18 -13.21 0.16 2.25
N ASP A 19 -13.66 1.25 2.87
CA ASP A 19 -13.04 1.87 4.05
C ASP A 19 -12.89 0.87 5.21
N GLN A 20 -13.88 0.01 5.45
CA GLN A 20 -13.84 -1.03 6.49
C GLN A 20 -12.72 -2.08 6.29
N PHE A 21 -12.17 -2.23 5.09
CA PHE A 21 -11.04 -3.14 4.85
C PHE A 21 -9.68 -2.51 5.17
N TYR A 22 -9.60 -1.17 5.27
CA TYR A 22 -8.36 -0.41 5.46
C TYR A 22 -8.25 0.21 6.86
N ASP A 23 -8.56 -0.57 7.90
CA ASP A 23 -8.32 -0.22 9.31
C ASP A 23 -6.80 -0.07 9.63
N ASP A 24 -6.42 -0.10 10.91
CA ASP A 24 -5.04 0.05 11.42
C ASP A 24 -4.01 -0.99 10.90
N THR A 25 -4.43 -1.94 10.06
CA THR A 25 -3.63 -3.02 9.47
C THR A 25 -2.82 -2.57 8.26
N PHE A 26 -3.42 -1.92 7.27
CA PHE A 26 -2.73 -1.45 6.06
C PHE A 26 -3.16 -0.03 5.67
N PRO A 27 -2.22 0.94 5.57
CA PRO A 27 -2.57 2.33 5.31
C PRO A 27 -3.16 2.52 3.91
N MET A 28 -4.40 3.00 3.83
CA MET A 28 -5.10 3.31 2.57
C MET A 28 -4.30 4.25 1.67
N GLU A 29 -3.49 5.16 2.24
CA GLU A 29 -2.65 6.05 1.43
C GLU A 29 -1.59 5.28 0.64
N VAL A 30 -1.08 4.15 1.15
CA VAL A 30 -0.17 3.27 0.38
C VAL A 30 -0.92 2.58 -0.75
N ARG A 31 -2.13 2.06 -0.47
CA ARG A 31 -2.98 1.46 -1.50
C ARG A 31 -3.23 2.44 -2.65
N HIS A 32 -3.52 3.69 -2.31
CA HIS A 32 -3.82 4.73 -3.28
C HIS A 32 -2.58 5.17 -4.06
N LEU A 33 -1.51 5.56 -3.37
CA LEU A 33 -0.31 6.13 -4.00
C LEU A 33 0.42 5.12 -4.89
N LEU A 34 0.41 3.84 -4.49
CA LEU A 34 1.11 2.77 -5.20
C LEU A 34 0.16 1.83 -5.92
N ALA A 35 -1.08 2.25 -6.18
CA ALA A 35 -2.12 1.38 -6.73
C ALA A 35 -1.67 0.58 -7.96
N SER A 36 -1.11 1.26 -8.96
CA SER A 36 -0.63 0.59 -10.18
C SER A 36 0.47 -0.42 -9.89
N TRP A 37 1.46 -0.06 -9.07
CA TRP A 37 2.56 -0.97 -8.74
C TRP A 37 2.07 -2.18 -7.96
N ILE A 38 1.20 -1.94 -6.96
CA ILE A 38 0.60 -2.99 -6.15
C ILE A 38 -0.15 -3.98 -7.04
N GLU A 39 -1.01 -3.49 -7.94
CA GLU A 39 -1.85 -4.33 -8.81
C GLU A 39 -1.06 -5.11 -9.87
N GLU A 40 0.19 -4.74 -10.14
CA GLU A 40 1.08 -5.44 -11.08
C GLU A 40 1.83 -6.63 -10.45
N GLN A 41 1.77 -6.82 -9.12
CA GLN A 41 2.50 -7.90 -8.45
C GLN A 41 1.69 -9.21 -8.40
N ASP A 42 2.40 -10.34 -8.40
CA ASP A 42 1.82 -11.68 -8.22
C ASP A 42 1.66 -12.00 -6.72
N TRP A 43 0.57 -11.50 -6.14
CA TRP A 43 0.26 -11.71 -4.72
C TRP A 43 -0.10 -13.15 -4.37
N ASP A 44 -0.61 -13.94 -5.33
CA ASP A 44 -0.91 -15.35 -5.13
C ASP A 44 0.39 -16.15 -4.95
N ALA A 45 1.36 -15.97 -5.84
CA ALA A 45 2.67 -16.59 -5.68
C ALA A 45 3.37 -16.16 -4.38
N ALA A 46 3.25 -14.87 -4.00
CA ALA A 46 3.79 -14.36 -2.75
C ALA A 46 3.09 -14.95 -1.51
N SER A 47 1.78 -15.22 -1.57
CA SER A 47 1.02 -15.86 -0.48
C SER A 47 1.53 -17.25 -0.14
N ASN A 48 2.08 -17.95 -1.13
CA ASN A 48 2.57 -19.32 -1.01
C ASN A 48 4.09 -19.40 -0.75
N SER A 49 4.80 -18.27 -0.69
CA SER A 49 6.26 -18.23 -0.60
C SER A 49 6.76 -17.07 0.27
N ASP A 50 7.29 -17.39 1.46
CA ASP A 50 7.83 -16.39 2.38
C ASP A 50 9.00 -15.58 1.78
N SER A 51 9.81 -16.21 0.92
CA SER A 51 10.90 -15.51 0.23
C SER A 51 10.37 -14.49 -0.78
N LEU A 52 9.35 -14.84 -1.56
CA LEU A 52 8.70 -13.89 -2.49
C LEU A 52 7.96 -12.79 -1.74
N ALA A 53 7.23 -13.12 -0.66
CA ALA A 53 6.59 -12.12 0.19
C ALA A 53 7.60 -11.12 0.78
N THR A 54 8.76 -11.61 1.22
CA THR A 54 9.85 -10.77 1.72
C THR A 54 10.42 -9.86 0.63
N ILE A 55 10.62 -10.37 -0.59
CA ILE A 55 11.08 -9.57 -1.74
C ILE A 55 10.05 -8.49 -2.10
N LEU A 56 8.76 -8.83 -2.18
CA LEU A 56 7.72 -7.86 -2.49
C LEU A 56 7.60 -6.78 -1.42
N LEU A 57 7.73 -7.14 -0.14
CA LEU A 57 7.75 -6.15 0.94
C LEU A 57 8.94 -5.19 0.82
N GLN A 58 10.13 -5.71 0.49
CA GLN A 58 11.31 -4.87 0.24
C GLN A 58 11.09 -3.94 -0.95
N ASN A 59 10.53 -4.44 -2.05
CA ASN A 59 10.21 -3.64 -3.23
C ASN A 59 9.16 -2.55 -2.91
N LEU A 60 8.15 -2.88 -2.11
CA LEU A 60 7.14 -1.91 -1.64
C LEU A 60 7.79 -0.79 -0.83
N MET A 61 8.73 -1.11 0.07
CA MET A 61 9.50 -0.09 0.79
C MET A 61 10.31 0.80 -0.15
N LEU A 62 10.93 0.24 -1.19
CA LEU A 62 11.66 1.02 -2.19
C LEU A 62 10.73 1.97 -2.98
N GLN A 63 9.51 1.54 -3.31
CA GLN A 63 8.53 2.43 -3.94
C GLN A 63 8.12 3.59 -3.02
N ILE A 64 7.90 3.32 -1.72
CA ILE A 64 7.61 4.37 -0.72
C ILE A 64 8.77 5.37 -0.63
N GLU A 65 10.03 4.89 -0.66
CA GLU A 65 11.20 5.76 -0.67
C GLU A 65 11.31 6.61 -1.94
N LYS A 66 10.98 6.04 -3.09
CA LYS A 66 10.94 6.75 -4.36
C LYS A 66 9.91 7.88 -4.34
N GLU A 67 8.69 7.62 -3.86
CA GLU A 67 7.67 8.67 -3.70
C GLU A 67 8.09 9.71 -2.65
N LEU A 68 8.71 9.30 -1.54
CA LEU A 68 9.28 10.23 -0.55
C LEU A 68 10.31 11.19 -1.16
N ASN A 69 11.20 10.68 -2.02
CA ASN A 69 12.20 11.49 -2.70
C ASN A 69 11.59 12.41 -3.75
N ARG A 70 10.52 11.98 -4.42
CA ARG A 70 9.78 12.83 -5.34
C ARG A 70 9.11 13.99 -4.60
N VAL A 71 8.37 13.70 -3.53
CA VAL A 71 7.60 14.71 -2.79
C VAL A 71 8.47 15.58 -1.88
N SER A 72 9.72 15.22 -1.62
CA SER A 72 10.65 16.05 -0.83
C SER A 72 10.97 17.38 -1.48
N HIS A 73 10.80 17.45 -2.81
CA HIS A 73 10.97 18.66 -3.62
C HIS A 73 9.65 19.45 -3.79
N GLU A 74 8.52 18.90 -3.32
CA GLU A 74 7.20 19.50 -3.41
C GLU A 74 6.82 20.23 -2.11
N LYS A 75 5.90 21.22 -2.20
CA LYS A 75 5.37 21.94 -1.03
C LYS A 75 4.24 21.20 -0.30
N ASN A 76 4.06 19.90 -0.55
CA ASN A 76 2.99 19.11 0.07
C ASN A 76 3.45 18.48 1.41
N LEU A 77 3.37 19.29 2.47
CA LEU A 77 3.75 18.88 3.84
C LEU A 77 2.98 17.63 4.30
N LEU A 78 1.68 17.59 4.03
CA LEU A 78 0.79 16.51 4.49
C LEU A 78 1.20 15.17 3.86
N LEU A 79 1.38 15.14 2.54
CA LEU A 79 1.81 13.94 1.83
C LEU A 79 3.18 13.45 2.31
N ARG A 80 4.14 14.37 2.49
CA ARG A 80 5.46 14.05 3.01
C ARG A 80 5.41 13.50 4.44
N HIS A 81 4.55 14.07 5.31
CA HIS A 81 4.34 13.59 6.67
C HIS A 81 3.77 12.17 6.68
N ASN A 82 2.71 11.93 5.89
CA ASN A 82 2.05 10.63 5.81
C ASN A 82 3.00 9.55 5.30
N LEU A 83 3.75 9.81 4.23
CA LEU A 83 4.72 8.86 3.70
C LEU A 83 5.85 8.53 4.69
N LYS A 84 6.31 9.51 5.49
CA LYS A 84 7.30 9.26 6.55
C LYS A 84 6.71 8.38 7.65
N ARG A 85 5.48 8.64 8.09
CA ARG A 85 4.77 7.83 9.09
C ARG A 85 4.59 6.39 8.60
N ILE A 86 4.15 6.23 7.36
CA ILE A 86 4.00 4.93 6.71
C ILE A 86 5.32 4.17 6.67
N LYS A 87 6.41 4.80 6.20
CA LYS A 87 7.73 4.15 6.17
C LYS A 87 8.13 3.60 7.55
N GLN A 88 7.89 4.38 8.62
CA GLN A 88 8.15 3.91 9.99
C GLN A 88 7.26 2.74 10.38
N LEU A 89 5.97 2.76 10.04
CA LEU A 89 5.04 1.66 10.29
C LEU A 89 5.52 0.37 9.62
N PHE A 90 6.03 0.45 8.39
CA PHE A 90 6.56 -0.70 7.65
C PHE A 90 7.84 -1.29 8.26
N LEU A 91 8.73 -0.44 8.78
CA LEU A 91 9.94 -0.89 9.46
C LEU A 91 9.65 -1.59 10.79
N VAL A 92 8.65 -1.12 11.55
CA VAL A 92 8.29 -1.69 12.85
C VAL A 92 7.47 -2.98 12.72
N ARG A 93 6.63 -3.09 11.68
CA ARG A 93 5.67 -4.19 11.50
C ARG A 93 6.01 -5.13 10.34
N SER A 94 7.26 -5.20 9.91
CA SER A 94 7.68 -5.91 8.68
C SER A 94 7.19 -7.36 8.62
N GLU A 95 7.26 -8.12 9.71
CA GLU A 95 6.79 -9.52 9.75
C GLU A 95 5.26 -9.65 9.69
N GLN A 96 4.51 -8.75 10.34
CA GLN A 96 3.04 -8.76 10.31
C GLN A 96 2.48 -8.26 8.97
N LEU A 97 3.21 -7.35 8.31
CA LEU A 97 2.78 -6.72 7.06
C LEU A 97 2.86 -7.65 5.85
N LYS A 98 3.73 -8.66 5.85
CA LYS A 98 3.77 -9.65 4.75
C LYS A 98 2.39 -10.26 4.52
N THR A 99 1.76 -10.76 5.58
CA THR A 99 0.43 -11.39 5.52
C THR A 99 -0.67 -10.37 5.23
N ILE A 100 -0.59 -9.18 5.84
CA ILE A 100 -1.63 -8.14 5.69
C ILE A 100 -1.67 -7.56 4.27
N VAL A 101 -0.51 -7.31 3.66
CA VAL A 101 -0.45 -6.78 2.29
C VAL A 101 -1.06 -7.78 1.32
N ILE A 102 -0.76 -9.07 1.50
CA ILE A 102 -1.34 -10.14 0.68
C ILE A 102 -2.86 -10.22 0.90
N SER A 103 -3.37 -10.16 2.14
CA SER A 103 -4.81 -10.25 2.39
C SER A 103 -5.59 -9.04 1.87
N CYS A 104 -5.06 -7.82 1.99
CA CYS A 104 -5.76 -6.59 1.61
C CYS A 104 -5.75 -6.33 0.09
N VAL A 105 -4.84 -6.96 -0.66
CA VAL A 105 -4.72 -6.75 -2.11
C VAL A 105 -5.42 -7.85 -2.92
N VAL A 106 -5.69 -9.02 -2.31
CA VAL A 106 -6.38 -10.15 -2.96
C VAL A 106 -7.91 -10.12 -2.75
N GLN A 107 -8.43 -9.28 -1.85
CA GLN A 107 -9.88 -9.06 -1.65
C GLN A 107 -10.45 -8.05 -2.65
#